data_AF-A0A2J6SPE5-F1
#
_entry.id   AF-A0A2J6SPE5-F1
#
_cell.length_a   1.000
_cell.length_b   1.000
_cell.length_c   1.000
_cell.angle_alpha   90.00
_cell.angle_beta   90.00
_cell.angle_gamma   90.00
#
_symmetry.space_group_name_H-M   'P 1'
#
loop_
_entity.id
_entity.type
_entity.pdbx_description
1 polymer ?
#
loop_
_entity_poly.entity_id
_entity_poly.type
_entity_poly.pdbx_seq_one_letter_code
_entity_poly.pdbx_strand_id
1 'polypeptide(L)'
;MPPELHEIEERIAKASHAMDNDPYLKGTKAAKQFGAPYERLMARRRGRPPSHSRGGQNKKLSAPQDDALKEYILMLQYSGRRANIYEIRAAAGRLLFWSSGDPNSSVSI
;
A
#
# COMPACT_ATOMS: atom_id res chain seq x y z
N MET A 1 -8.26 -27.66 -4.60
CA MET A 1 -7.93 -26.33 -5.16
C MET A 1 -7.84 -25.36 -4.00
N PRO A 2 -6.78 -24.53 -3.87
CA PRO A 2 -6.74 -23.50 -2.84
C PRO A 2 -7.93 -22.53 -3.03
N PRO A 3 -8.54 -22.01 -1.96
CA PRO A 3 -9.64 -21.06 -2.08
C PRO A 3 -9.19 -19.80 -2.81
N GLU A 4 -10.04 -19.30 -3.71
CA GLU A 4 -9.80 -18.08 -4.47
C GLU A 4 -9.66 -16.88 -3.52
N LEU A 5 -8.85 -15.88 -3.92
CA LEU A 5 -8.55 -14.72 -3.07
C LEU A 5 -9.82 -13.95 -2.68
N HIS A 6 -10.80 -13.88 -3.58
CA HIS A 6 -12.07 -13.22 -3.34
C HIS A 6 -12.86 -13.87 -2.20
N GLU A 7 -12.94 -15.21 -2.19
CA GLU A 7 -13.64 -15.96 -1.14
C GLU A 7 -13.00 -15.76 0.24
N ILE A 8 -11.67 -15.62 0.29
CA ILE A 8 -10.94 -15.36 1.54
C ILE A 8 -11.33 -13.97 2.09
N GLU A 9 -11.38 -12.95 1.24
CA GLU A 9 -11.75 -11.59 1.66
C GLU A 9 -13.22 -11.52 2.09
N GLU A 10 -14.13 -12.24 1.43
CA GLU A 10 -15.53 -12.34 1.88
C GLU A 10 -15.66 -12.96 3.26
N ARG A 11 -14.93 -14.06 3.54
CA ARG A 11 -14.92 -14.69 4.87
C ARG A 11 -14.38 -13.74 5.94
N ILE A 12 -13.35 -12.96 5.60
CA ILE A 12 -12.79 -11.94 6.50
C ILE A 12 -13.81 -10.82 6.75
N ALA A 13 -14.52 -10.35 5.72
CA ALA A 13 -15.55 -9.33 5.86
C ALA A 13 -16.70 -9.80 6.77
N LYS A 14 -17.20 -11.03 6.56
CA LYS A 14 -18.24 -11.63 7.41
C LYS A 14 -17.78 -11.77 8.87
N ALA A 15 -16.55 -12.24 9.09
CA ALA A 15 -15.97 -12.36 10.43
C ALA A 15 -15.78 -11.00 11.11
N SER A 16 -15.35 -9.98 10.37
CA SER A 16 -15.20 -8.63 10.91
C SER A 16 -16.55 -8.06 11.32
N HIS A 17 -17.56 -8.17 10.44
CA HIS A 17 -18.91 -7.71 10.72
C HIS A 17 -19.53 -8.38 11.95
N ALA A 18 -19.30 -9.69 12.13
CA ALA A 18 -19.76 -10.39 13.32
C ALA A 18 -19.12 -9.87 14.62
N MET A 19 -17.83 -9.53 14.58
CA MET A 19 -17.12 -8.91 15.71
C MET A 19 -17.53 -7.44 15.92
N ASP A 20 -17.99 -6.76 14.89
CA ASP A 20 -18.49 -5.38 15.01
C ASP A 20 -19.89 -5.35 15.66
N ASN A 21 -20.70 -6.40 15.45
CA ASN A 21 -22.00 -6.59 16.10
C ASN A 21 -21.91 -7.12 17.54
N ASP A 22 -20.86 -7.87 17.88
CA ASP A 22 -20.61 -8.37 19.23
C ASP A 22 -19.18 -8.01 19.68
N PRO A 23 -19.02 -6.90 20.44
CA PRO A 23 -17.71 -6.46 20.93
C PRO A 23 -16.99 -7.46 21.85
N TYR A 24 -17.69 -8.46 22.41
CA TYR A 24 -17.11 -9.49 23.26
C TYR A 24 -16.64 -10.71 22.47
N LEU A 25 -16.98 -10.80 21.18
CA LEU A 25 -16.57 -11.89 20.32
C LEU A 25 -15.07 -11.82 20.04
N LYS A 26 -14.33 -12.75 20.64
CA LYS A 26 -12.89 -12.87 20.41
C LYS A 26 -12.59 -13.20 18.95
N GLY A 27 -11.58 -12.55 18.38
CA GLY A 27 -11.18 -12.73 16.99
C GLY A 27 -10.81 -14.17 16.61
N THR A 28 -10.30 -14.97 17.55
CA THR A 28 -10.03 -16.40 17.31
C THR A 28 -11.31 -17.21 17.11
N LYS A 29 -12.38 -16.89 17.87
CA LYS A 29 -13.70 -17.52 17.72
C LYS A 29 -14.36 -17.09 16.42
N ALA A 30 -14.32 -15.79 16.09
CA ALA A 30 -14.84 -15.28 14.83
C ALA A 30 -14.12 -15.91 13.62
N ALA A 31 -12.79 -15.94 13.62
CA ALA A 31 -12.01 -16.56 12.56
C ALA A 31 -12.38 -18.03 12.34
N LYS A 32 -12.56 -18.79 13.43
CA LYS A 32 -12.98 -20.20 13.37
C LYS A 32 -14.41 -20.36 12.84
N GLN A 33 -15.34 -19.53 13.30
CA GLN A 33 -16.75 -19.58 12.92
C GLN A 33 -16.96 -19.33 11.42
N PHE A 34 -16.22 -18.39 10.84
CA PHE A 34 -16.36 -17.99 9.44
C PHE A 34 -15.28 -18.59 8.51
N GLY A 35 -14.41 -19.45 9.03
CA GLY A 35 -13.30 -20.05 8.26
C GLY A 35 -12.34 -19.01 7.67
N ALA A 36 -12.17 -17.88 8.36
CA ALA A 36 -11.31 -16.77 7.93
C ALA A 36 -9.89 -16.94 8.50
N PRO A 37 -8.82 -16.67 7.73
CA PRO A 37 -7.46 -16.69 8.25
C PRO A 37 -7.28 -15.62 9.34
N TYR A 38 -6.99 -16.05 10.57
CA TYR A 38 -6.94 -15.18 11.75
C TYR A 38 -6.03 -13.96 11.59
N GLU A 39 -4.81 -14.16 11.10
CA GLU A 39 -3.85 -13.07 10.91
C GLU A 39 -4.34 -12.03 9.89
N ARG A 40 -4.96 -12.49 8.79
CA ARG A 40 -5.51 -11.59 7.76
C ARG A 40 -6.72 -10.83 8.30
N LEU A 41 -7.60 -11.48 9.06
CA LEU A 41 -8.72 -10.83 9.75
C LEU A 41 -8.23 -9.70 10.67
N MET A 42 -7.27 -9.98 11.54
CA MET A 42 -6.72 -8.95 12.45
C MET A 42 -6.03 -7.83 11.68
N ALA A 43 -5.31 -8.14 10.60
CA ALA A 43 -4.69 -7.13 9.76
C ALA A 43 -5.72 -6.20 9.08
N ARG A 44 -6.83 -6.76 8.57
CA ARG A 44 -7.93 -5.98 7.98
C ARG A 44 -8.60 -5.09 9.01
N ARG A 45 -8.87 -5.61 10.21
CA ARG A 45 -9.43 -4.80 11.32
C ARG A 45 -8.52 -3.65 11.75
N ARG A 46 -7.19 -3.77 11.56
CA ARG A 46 -6.22 -2.68 11.78
C ARG A 46 -6.11 -1.70 10.61
N GLY A 47 -6.96 -1.83 9.59
CA GLY A 47 -6.96 -0.95 8.41
C GLY A 47 -5.96 -1.35 7.31
N ARG A 48 -5.32 -2.53 7.39
CA ARG A 48 -4.43 -2.99 6.31
C ARG A 48 -5.28 -3.45 5.11
N PRO A 49 -5.18 -2.83 3.92
CA PRO A 49 -5.98 -3.24 2.77
C PRO A 49 -5.46 -4.54 2.11
N PRO A 50 -6.29 -5.21 1.29
CA PRO A 50 -5.91 -6.39 0.51
C PRO A 50 -4.63 -6.25 -0.30
N SER A 51 -3.87 -7.35 -0.41
CA SER A 51 -2.59 -7.33 -1.13
C SER A 51 -2.77 -6.87 -2.58
N HIS A 52 -3.85 -7.29 -3.24
CA HIS A 52 -4.19 -6.89 -4.60
C HIS A 52 -4.58 -5.40 -4.72
N SER A 53 -5.03 -4.75 -3.64
CA SER A 53 -5.42 -3.34 -3.66
C SER A 53 -4.31 -2.39 -3.21
N ARG A 54 -3.18 -2.89 -2.70
CA ARG A 54 -2.04 -2.07 -2.24
C ARG A 54 -1.24 -1.41 -3.36
N GLY A 55 -1.50 -1.77 -4.62
CA GLY A 55 -0.67 -1.39 -5.75
C GLY A 55 0.68 -2.12 -5.76
N GLY A 56 1.22 -2.33 -6.96
CA GLY A 56 2.52 -2.96 -7.11
C GLY A 56 3.66 -2.09 -6.56
N GLN A 57 4.72 -2.72 -6.05
CA GLN A 57 5.97 -2.04 -5.67
C GLN A 57 6.72 -1.50 -6.90
N ASN A 58 6.55 -2.17 -8.05
CA ASN A 58 7.16 -1.80 -9.32
C ASN A 58 6.26 -0.81 -10.08
N LYS A 59 6.15 0.42 -9.56
CA LYS A 59 5.42 1.48 -10.27
C LYS A 59 6.32 2.05 -11.36
N LYS A 60 5.84 2.02 -12.60
CA LYS A 60 6.48 2.72 -13.72
C LYS A 60 6.19 4.22 -13.58
N LEU A 61 7.20 5.05 -13.81
CA LEU A 61 6.99 6.49 -13.96
C LEU A 61 6.11 6.74 -15.20
N SER A 62 5.19 7.69 -15.08
CA SER A 62 4.47 8.23 -16.23
C SER A 62 5.39 9.14 -17.05
N ALA A 63 5.03 9.40 -18.31
CA ALA A 63 5.79 10.31 -19.18
C ALA A 63 6.14 11.67 -18.50
N PRO A 64 5.20 12.41 -17.88
CA PRO A 64 5.55 13.67 -17.21
C PRO A 64 6.48 13.48 -16.00
N GLN A 65 6.43 12.34 -15.32
CA GLN A 65 7.33 12.05 -14.19
C GLN A 65 8.75 11.71 -14.68
N ASP A 66 8.85 10.98 -15.79
CA ASP A 66 10.13 10.71 -16.44
C ASP A 66 10.79 12.01 -16.91
N ASP A 67 10.02 12.93 -17.50
CA ASP A 67 10.54 14.20 -17.98
C ASP A 67 10.97 15.11 -16.82
N ALA A 68 10.17 15.21 -15.75
CA ALA A 68 10.56 15.91 -14.53
C ALA A 68 11.85 15.34 -13.90
N LEU A 69 12.03 14.01 -13.94
CA LEU A 69 13.25 13.38 -13.43
C LEU A 69 14.48 13.70 -14.30
N LYS A 70 14.32 13.75 -15.64
CA LYS A 70 15.39 14.17 -16.56
C LYS A 70 15.78 15.63 -16.32
N GLU A 71 14.81 16.53 -16.17
CA GLU A 71 15.07 17.94 -15.85
C GLU A 71 15.83 18.10 -14.54
N TYR A 72 15.45 17.34 -13.50
CA TYR A 72 16.16 17.33 -12.23
C TYR A 72 17.62 16.87 -12.38
N ILE A 73 17.87 15.81 -13.16
CA ILE A 73 19.24 15.31 -13.42
C ILE A 73 20.05 16.37 -14.17
N LEU A 74 19.46 17.03 -15.17
CA LEU A 74 20.11 18.11 -15.91
C LEU A 74 20.46 19.28 -15.00
N MET A 75 19.54 19.71 -14.12
CA MET A 75 19.81 20.76 -13.14
C MET A 75 20.97 20.42 -12.21
N LEU A 76 21.07 19.18 -11.73
CA LEU A 76 22.20 18.74 -10.92
C LEU A 76 23.52 18.93 -11.68
N GLN A 77 23.56 18.48 -12.94
CA GLN A 77 24.75 18.61 -13.77
C GLN A 77 25.13 20.09 -14.02
N TYR A 78 24.16 20.96 -14.32
CA TYR A 78 24.41 22.40 -14.47
C TYR A 78 24.90 23.07 -13.18
N SER A 79 24.47 22.57 -12.01
CA SER A 79 24.96 23.05 -10.71
C SER A 79 26.36 22.54 -10.32
N GLY A 80 27.03 21.81 -11.22
CA GLY A 80 28.34 21.20 -10.95
C GLY A 80 28.27 19.96 -10.03
N ARG A 81 27.06 19.46 -9.73
CA ARG A 81 26.86 18.24 -8.94
C ARG A 81 26.69 17.04 -9.86
N ARG A 82 27.36 15.93 -9.54
CA ARG A 82 27.14 14.67 -10.24
C ARG A 82 25.87 14.02 -9.72
N ALA A 83 25.01 13.58 -10.63
CA ALA A 83 23.78 12.90 -10.25
C ALA A 83 24.10 11.50 -9.68
N ASN A 84 23.87 11.32 -8.38
CA ASN A 84 24.05 10.05 -7.70
C ASN A 84 22.82 9.14 -7.89
N ILE A 85 23.02 7.88 -8.25
CA ILE A 85 21.93 6.92 -8.49
C ILE A 85 20.99 6.77 -7.28
N TYR A 86 21.50 6.87 -6.05
CA TYR A 86 20.67 6.81 -4.84
C TYR A 86 19.76 8.04 -4.70
N GLU A 87 20.25 9.22 -5.05
CA GLU A 87 19.49 10.47 -5.03
C GLU A 87 18.43 10.48 -6.14
N ILE A 88 18.79 10.02 -7.35
CA ILE A 88 17.85 9.87 -8.47
C ILE A 88 16.72 8.90 -8.09
N ARG A 89 17.07 7.76 -7.47
CA ARG A 89 16.07 6.79 -7.01
C ARG A 89 15.17 7.36 -5.92
N ALA A 90 15.72 8.14 -5.00
CA ALA A 90 14.94 8.83 -3.97
C ALA A 90 13.99 9.88 -4.58
N ALA A 91 14.45 10.67 -5.56
CA ALA A 91 13.64 11.64 -6.28
C ALA A 91 12.49 10.98 -7.06
N ALA A 92 12.78 9.91 -7.80
CA ALA A 92 11.77 9.11 -8.49
C ALA A 92 10.73 8.52 -7.52
N GLY A 93 11.17 8.02 -6.37
CA GLY A 93 10.29 7.54 -5.31
C GLY A 93 9.36 8.64 -4.76
N ARG A 94 9.86 9.86 -4.60
CA ARG A 94 9.04 11.02 -4.19
C ARG A 94 8.01 11.40 -5.24
N LEU A 95 8.36 11.41 -6.52
CA LEU A 95 7.42 11.66 -7.63
C LEU A 95 6.28 10.64 -7.62
N LEU A 96 6.60 9.36 -7.44
CA LEU A 96 5.60 8.29 -7.33
C LEU A 96 4.74 8.42 -6.08
N PHE A 97 5.33 8.82 -4.94
CA PHE A 97 4.61 9.02 -3.69
C PHE A 97 3.55 10.11 -3.83
N TRP A 98 3.93 11.30 -4.31
CA TRP A 98 3.00 12.43 -4.46
C TRP A 98 1.93 12.18 -5.53
N SER A 99 2.24 11.38 -6.56
CA SER A 99 1.25 10.97 -7.55
C SER A 99 0.29 9.89 -7.06
N SER A 100 0.65 9.14 -6.02
CA SER A 100 -0.16 8.05 -5.46
C SER A 100 -0.83 8.43 -4.14
N GLY A 101 -0.46 9.56 -3.56
CA GLY A 101 -0.87 10.00 -2.23
C GLY A 101 -2.20 10.73 -2.31
N ASP A 102 -3.17 10.24 -1.54
CA ASP A 102 -4.26 11.06 -1.04
C ASP A 102 -3.68 12.39 -0.51
N PRO A 103 -4.25 13.56 -0.86
CA PRO A 103 -3.76 14.86 -0.41
C PRO A 103 -3.75 15.08 1.12
N ASN A 104 -4.24 14.10 1.90
CA ASN A 104 -4.32 14.13 3.36
C ASN A 104 -3.25 13.27 4.08
N SER A 105 -2.32 12.64 3.36
CA SER A 105 -1.23 11.87 4.00
C SER A 105 -0.09 12.81 4.43
N SER A 106 -0.27 13.52 5.54
CA SER A 106 0.82 14.24 6.20
C SER A 106 1.73 13.23 6.90
N VAL A 107 2.98 13.10 6.43
CA VAL A 107 4.05 12.51 7.24
C VAL A 107 5.10 13.58 7.47
N SER A 108 5.22 13.99 8.72
CA SER A 108 6.28 14.85 9.25
C SER A 108 7.63 14.16 9.08
N ILE A 109 8.62 14.94 8.62
CA ILE A 109 10.04 14.55 8.51
C ILE A 109 10.64 14.37 9.90
#